data_AF-A0A2S6QYD0-F1
#
_entry.id   AF-A0A2S6QYD0-F1
#
_cell.length_a   1.000
_cell.length_b   1.000
_cell.length_c   1.000
_cell.angle_alpha   90.00
_cell.angle_beta   90.00
_cell.angle_gamma   90.00
#
_symmetry.space_group_name_H-M   'P 1'
#
loop_
_entity.id
_entity.type
_entity.pdbx_description
1 polymer ?
#
loop_
_entity_poly.entity_id
_entity_poly.type
_entity_poly.pdbx_seq_one_letter_code
_entity_poly.pdbx_strand_id
1 'polypeptide(L)'
;MTSSRPTLSDLLKQNDFAELAAEKKRQDLLKEKEAEEQKIREEQERKELERLAAMPKITEEDLKKAEESGYERGFQEGKEQATTEQKNEFETNLSEMQRKLENLPDLLKLEVAYIQKQSLAFINHILQKILRNATESHSEEILTFMLEEALAKAPKAELIVRLSPADRFYLQEKGSKVLNQENVKFKEDENISRGGCTVEWDNSGVDARLSNVISELDTFIKAASDHITPDKITLQYKENESNEAVDTGPVETQENNEIESNHNSHDAHMQTSQNNDEDPKQTEKIAEKAEDRSEDVTSIEENKNE
;
A
#
# COMPACT_ATOMS: atom_id res chain seq x y z
N MET A 1 -63.46 -98.79 78.73
CA MET A 1 -63.25 -97.49 78.07
C MET A 1 -62.16 -96.74 78.81
N THR A 2 -60.96 -96.63 78.27
CA THR A 2 -60.05 -95.49 78.54
C THR A 2 -59.07 -95.38 77.38
N SER A 3 -59.28 -94.30 76.62
CA SER A 3 -58.46 -93.73 75.55
C SER A 3 -56.94 -93.86 75.77
N SER A 4 -56.25 -94.58 74.89
CA SER A 4 -54.78 -94.56 74.80
C SER A 4 -54.35 -93.26 74.14
N ARG A 5 -53.74 -92.35 74.90
CA ARG A 5 -53.14 -91.12 74.37
C ARG A 5 -51.98 -91.49 73.44
N PRO A 6 -51.86 -90.90 72.25
CA PRO A 6 -50.68 -91.10 71.43
C PRO A 6 -49.45 -90.57 72.17
N THR A 7 -48.43 -91.41 72.28
CA THR A 7 -47.13 -91.05 72.85
C THR A 7 -46.41 -90.08 71.94
N LEU A 8 -45.75 -89.07 72.54
CA LEU A 8 -44.96 -88.04 71.85
C LEU A 8 -44.00 -88.63 70.80
N SER A 9 -43.50 -89.84 71.05
CA SER A 9 -42.59 -90.63 70.21
C SER A 9 -43.13 -91.02 68.84
N ASP A 10 -44.44 -91.25 68.69
CA ASP A 10 -45.05 -91.65 67.41
C ASP A 10 -45.44 -90.44 66.56
N LEU A 11 -45.75 -89.30 67.20
CA LEU A 11 -45.94 -88.01 66.53
C LEU A 11 -44.62 -87.42 66.02
N LEU A 12 -43.49 -87.66 66.71
CA LEU A 12 -42.17 -87.29 66.20
C LEU A 12 -41.77 -88.14 64.98
N LYS A 13 -41.96 -89.47 65.00
CA LYS A 13 -41.57 -90.33 63.87
C LYS A 13 -42.39 -90.11 62.60
N GLN A 14 -43.69 -89.78 62.70
CA GLN A 14 -44.49 -89.40 61.52
C GLN A 14 -44.10 -88.04 60.95
N ASN A 15 -43.66 -87.10 61.79
CA ASN A 15 -43.11 -85.82 61.35
C ASN A 15 -41.74 -86.01 60.67
N ASP A 16 -40.85 -86.85 61.20
CA ASP A 16 -39.50 -87.04 60.66
C ASP A 16 -39.50 -87.59 59.21
N PHE A 17 -40.39 -88.53 58.86
CA PHE A 17 -40.49 -89.05 57.48
C PHE A 17 -41.15 -88.07 56.50
N ALA A 18 -42.13 -87.29 56.97
CA ALA A 18 -42.76 -86.25 56.16
C ALA A 18 -41.80 -85.09 55.90
N GLU A 19 -40.96 -84.75 56.88
CA GLU A 19 -39.91 -83.74 56.79
C GLU A 19 -38.79 -84.19 55.82
N LEU A 20 -38.36 -85.45 55.88
CA LEU A 20 -37.38 -86.01 54.93
C LEU A 20 -37.88 -86.05 53.48
N ALA A 21 -39.17 -86.36 53.28
CA ALA A 21 -39.79 -86.35 51.95
C ALA A 21 -40.00 -84.92 51.41
N ALA A 22 -40.36 -83.97 52.29
CA ALA A 22 -40.46 -82.56 51.95
C ALA A 22 -39.09 -81.94 51.65
N GLU A 23 -38.03 -82.37 52.36
CA GLU A 23 -36.66 -81.94 52.14
C GLU A 23 -36.10 -82.47 50.82
N LYS A 24 -36.34 -83.75 50.48
CA LYS A 24 -35.99 -84.31 49.17
C LYS A 24 -36.72 -83.60 48.02
N LYS A 25 -38.02 -83.34 48.18
CA LYS A 25 -38.81 -82.59 47.19
C LYS A 25 -38.34 -81.14 47.05
N ARG A 26 -37.92 -80.49 48.14
CA ARG A 26 -37.24 -79.19 48.12
C ARG A 26 -35.91 -79.25 47.39
N GLN A 27 -35.11 -80.28 47.61
CA GLN A 27 -33.83 -80.46 46.90
C GLN A 27 -34.04 -80.69 45.39
N ASP A 28 -35.04 -81.47 45.00
CA ASP A 28 -35.34 -81.70 43.59
C ASP A 28 -35.88 -80.42 42.93
N LEU A 29 -36.74 -79.65 43.61
CA LEU A 29 -37.21 -78.33 43.17
C LEU A 29 -36.07 -77.29 43.08
N LEU A 30 -35.12 -77.32 44.02
CA LEU A 30 -33.94 -76.45 43.97
C LEU A 30 -33.05 -76.81 42.79
N LYS A 31 -32.80 -78.10 42.55
CA LYS A 31 -32.05 -78.57 41.36
C LYS A 31 -32.74 -78.23 40.05
N GLU A 32 -34.07 -78.33 40.00
CA GLU A 32 -34.85 -77.97 38.82
C GLU A 32 -34.80 -76.46 38.55
N LYS A 33 -34.92 -75.62 39.60
CA LYS A 33 -34.73 -74.17 39.49
C LYS A 33 -33.31 -73.78 39.11
N GLU A 34 -32.30 -74.40 39.70
CA GLU A 34 -30.89 -74.18 39.34
C GLU A 34 -30.63 -74.56 37.87
N ALA A 35 -31.21 -75.66 37.40
CA ALA A 35 -31.12 -76.09 36.01
C ALA A 35 -31.88 -75.15 35.05
N GLU A 36 -33.02 -74.59 35.47
CA GLU A 36 -33.79 -73.63 34.67
C GLU A 36 -33.10 -72.26 34.62
N GLU A 37 -32.55 -71.78 35.74
CA GLU A 37 -31.72 -70.58 35.81
C GLU A 37 -30.42 -70.71 35.00
N GLN A 38 -29.79 -71.90 35.00
CA GLN A 38 -28.65 -72.19 34.12
C GLN A 38 -29.03 -72.11 32.65
N LYS A 39 -30.15 -72.70 32.24
CA LYS A 39 -30.61 -72.62 30.84
C LYS A 39 -30.90 -71.18 30.41
N ILE A 40 -31.53 -70.39 31.28
CA ILE A 40 -31.81 -68.98 31.01
C ILE A 40 -30.50 -68.19 30.87
N ARG A 41 -29.52 -68.44 31.74
CA ARG A 41 -28.20 -67.79 31.70
C ARG A 41 -27.43 -68.17 30.44
N GLU A 42 -27.42 -69.44 30.07
CA GLU A 42 -26.80 -69.94 28.84
C GLU A 42 -27.47 -69.34 27.59
N GLU A 43 -28.80 -69.21 27.57
CA GLU A 43 -29.52 -68.57 26.47
C GLU A 43 -29.22 -67.06 26.37
N GLN A 44 -29.10 -66.38 27.51
CA GLN A 44 -28.72 -64.97 27.57
C GLN A 44 -27.28 -64.74 27.09
N GLU A 45 -26.33 -65.54 27.56
CA GLU A 45 -24.93 -65.48 27.11
C GLU A 45 -24.83 -65.77 25.61
N ARG A 46 -25.59 -66.76 25.11
CA ARG A 46 -25.63 -67.08 23.69
C ARG A 46 -26.19 -65.93 22.85
N LYS A 47 -27.26 -65.27 23.29
CA LYS A 47 -27.83 -64.08 22.62
C LYS A 47 -26.87 -62.88 22.66
N GLU A 48 -26.12 -62.71 23.76
CA GLU A 48 -25.13 -61.64 23.88
C GLU A 48 -23.93 -61.87 22.96
N LEU A 49 -23.43 -63.11 22.89
CA LEU A 49 -22.41 -63.52 21.92
C LEU A 49 -22.86 -63.33 20.47
N GLU A 50 -24.12 -63.66 20.15
CA GLU A 50 -24.70 -63.44 18.82
C GLU A 50 -24.80 -61.94 18.51
N ARG A 51 -25.19 -61.10 19.47
CA ARG A 51 -25.23 -59.64 19.32
C ARG A 51 -23.83 -59.04 19.07
N LEU A 52 -22.84 -59.49 19.83
CA LEU A 52 -21.44 -59.07 19.69
C LEU A 52 -20.84 -59.55 18.35
N ALA A 53 -21.22 -60.74 17.89
CA ALA A 53 -20.80 -61.27 16.60
C ALA A 53 -21.49 -60.58 15.41
N ALA A 54 -22.73 -60.10 15.59
CA ALA A 54 -23.50 -59.35 14.60
C ALA A 54 -23.11 -57.87 14.51
N MET A 55 -22.26 -57.35 15.42
CA MET A 55 -21.71 -56.01 15.27
C MET A 55 -20.85 -55.96 14.01
N PRO A 56 -21.01 -54.91 13.18
CA PRO A 56 -20.16 -54.74 12.01
C PRO A 56 -18.72 -54.62 12.47
N LYS A 57 -17.90 -55.61 12.11
CA LYS A 57 -16.46 -55.56 12.33
C LYS A 57 -15.89 -54.67 11.25
N ILE A 58 -15.40 -53.50 11.63
CA ILE A 58 -14.65 -52.63 10.74
C ILE A 58 -13.46 -53.46 10.25
N THR A 59 -13.43 -53.71 8.95
CA THR A 59 -12.33 -54.44 8.32
C THR A 59 -11.18 -53.48 8.01
N GLU A 60 -9.98 -54.02 7.80
CA GLU A 60 -8.85 -53.20 7.32
C GLU A 60 -9.18 -52.52 5.98
N GLU A 61 -9.96 -53.17 5.12
CA GLU A 61 -10.45 -52.58 3.87
C GLU A 61 -11.38 -51.39 4.09
N ASP A 62 -12.25 -51.44 5.11
CA ASP A 62 -13.14 -50.32 5.45
C ASP A 62 -12.35 -49.12 5.97
N LEU A 63 -11.31 -49.36 6.79
CA LEU A 63 -10.38 -48.33 7.25
C LEU A 63 -9.62 -47.71 6.08
N LYS A 64 -9.07 -48.53 5.19
CA LYS A 64 -8.32 -48.07 4.02
C LYS A 64 -9.19 -47.22 3.08
N LYS A 65 -10.41 -47.66 2.81
CA LYS A 65 -11.39 -46.89 2.01
C LYS A 65 -11.76 -45.58 2.69
N ALA A 66 -11.91 -45.56 4.01
CA ALA A 66 -12.20 -44.33 4.75
C ALA A 66 -11.02 -43.34 4.71
N GLU A 67 -9.78 -43.84 4.81
CA GLU A 67 -8.56 -43.04 4.67
C GLU A 67 -8.41 -42.46 3.26
N GLU A 68 -8.54 -43.30 2.22
CA GLU A 68 -8.46 -42.89 0.82
C GLU A 68 -9.57 -41.88 0.48
N SER A 69 -10.81 -42.13 0.89
CA SER A 69 -11.92 -41.21 0.68
C SER A 69 -11.76 -39.89 1.45
N GLY A 70 -11.23 -39.94 2.67
CA GLY A 70 -10.94 -38.76 3.47
C GLY A 70 -9.82 -37.91 2.85
N TYR A 71 -8.76 -38.57 2.36
CA TYR A 71 -7.65 -37.92 1.68
C TYR A 71 -8.11 -37.27 0.37
N GLU A 72 -8.82 -38.00 -0.49
CA GLU A 72 -9.30 -37.48 -1.78
C GLU A 72 -10.23 -36.27 -1.57
N ARG A 73 -11.15 -36.38 -0.62
CA ARG A 73 -12.07 -35.28 -0.29
C ARG A 73 -11.32 -34.07 0.26
N GLY A 74 -10.38 -34.28 1.18
CA GLY A 74 -9.56 -33.19 1.74
C GLY A 74 -8.66 -32.53 0.69
N PHE A 75 -8.12 -33.31 -0.24
CA PHE A 75 -7.33 -32.80 -1.35
C PHE A 75 -8.18 -31.97 -2.31
N GLN A 76 -9.36 -32.45 -2.69
CA GLN A 76 -10.27 -31.74 -3.58
C GLN A 76 -10.80 -30.45 -2.94
N GLU A 77 -11.27 -30.51 -1.68
CA GLU A 77 -11.71 -29.34 -0.90
C GLU A 77 -10.56 -28.32 -0.76
N GLY A 78 -9.34 -28.78 -0.43
CA GLY A 78 -8.17 -27.93 -0.31
C GLY A 78 -7.75 -27.27 -1.63
N LYS A 79 -7.83 -28.01 -2.75
CA LYS A 79 -7.55 -27.49 -4.09
C LYS A 79 -8.56 -26.42 -4.51
N GLU A 80 -9.84 -26.66 -4.28
CA GLU A 80 -10.91 -25.70 -4.58
C GLU A 80 -10.80 -24.44 -3.71
N GLN A 81 -10.53 -24.60 -2.41
CA GLN A 81 -10.33 -23.48 -1.50
C GLN A 81 -9.10 -22.66 -1.90
N ALA A 82 -7.95 -23.30 -2.14
CA ALA A 82 -6.73 -22.62 -2.56
C ALA A 82 -6.93 -21.86 -3.88
N THR A 83 -7.61 -22.48 -4.86
CA THR A 83 -7.89 -21.83 -6.16
C THR A 83 -8.79 -20.61 -5.98
N THR A 84 -9.80 -20.72 -5.11
CA THR A 84 -10.75 -19.62 -4.85
C THR A 84 -10.08 -18.47 -4.11
N GLU A 85 -9.28 -18.79 -3.08
CA GLU A 85 -8.55 -17.80 -2.28
C GLU A 85 -7.50 -17.07 -3.14
N GLN A 86 -6.74 -17.79 -3.96
CA GLN A 86 -5.80 -17.19 -4.91
C GLN A 86 -6.49 -16.28 -5.93
N LYS A 87 -7.65 -16.68 -6.47
CA LYS A 87 -8.41 -15.83 -7.39
C LYS A 87 -8.88 -14.55 -6.71
N ASN A 88 -9.43 -14.65 -5.50
CA ASN A 88 -9.89 -13.49 -4.76
C ASN A 88 -8.75 -12.53 -4.41
N GLU A 89 -7.59 -13.06 -3.99
CA GLU A 89 -6.40 -12.25 -3.71
C GLU A 89 -5.90 -11.55 -4.98
N PHE A 90 -5.84 -12.28 -6.10
CA PHE A 90 -5.43 -11.73 -7.39
C PHE A 90 -6.38 -10.62 -7.86
N GLU A 91 -7.70 -10.85 -7.81
CA GLU A 91 -8.71 -9.85 -8.18
C GLU A 91 -8.64 -8.60 -7.28
N THR A 92 -8.43 -8.79 -5.97
CA THR A 92 -8.27 -7.68 -5.03
C THR A 92 -7.03 -6.85 -5.37
N ASN A 93 -5.88 -7.50 -5.56
CA ASN A 93 -4.64 -6.84 -5.93
C ASN A 93 -4.74 -6.13 -7.28
N LEU A 94 -5.38 -6.76 -8.27
CA LEU A 94 -5.61 -6.17 -9.59
C LEU A 94 -6.50 -4.93 -9.49
N SER A 95 -7.59 -5.01 -8.72
CA SER A 95 -8.49 -3.88 -8.47
C SER A 95 -7.77 -2.72 -7.78
N GLU A 96 -6.91 -3.01 -6.80
CA GLU A 96 -6.10 -1.98 -6.16
C GLU A 96 -5.11 -1.31 -7.14
N MET A 97 -4.46 -2.11 -8.00
CA MET A 97 -3.57 -1.59 -9.03
C MET A 97 -4.34 -0.71 -10.03
N GLN A 98 -5.50 -1.18 -10.52
CA GLN A 98 -6.36 -0.40 -11.41
C GLN A 98 -6.75 0.94 -10.78
N ARG A 99 -7.20 0.94 -9.52
CA ARG A 99 -7.54 2.18 -8.80
C ARG A 99 -6.34 3.13 -8.68
N LYS A 100 -5.13 2.60 -8.46
CA LYS A 100 -3.91 3.43 -8.42
C LYS A 100 -3.59 4.01 -9.80
N LEU A 101 -3.73 3.23 -10.87
CA LEU A 101 -3.52 3.67 -12.25
C LEU A 101 -4.55 4.70 -12.70
N GLU A 102 -5.81 4.58 -12.29
CA GLU A 102 -6.88 5.53 -12.60
C GLU A 102 -6.62 6.93 -12.02
N ASN A 103 -5.97 7.02 -10.86
CA ASN A 103 -5.64 8.28 -10.21
C ASN A 103 -4.34 8.93 -10.75
N LEU A 104 -3.53 8.17 -11.49
CA LEU A 104 -2.22 8.63 -11.97
C LEU A 104 -2.30 9.84 -12.92
N PRO A 105 -3.23 9.90 -13.90
CA PRO A 105 -3.36 11.06 -14.78
C PRO A 105 -3.63 12.36 -14.03
N ASP A 106 -4.44 12.32 -12.98
CA ASP A 106 -4.79 13.54 -12.24
C ASP A 106 -3.63 14.01 -11.36
N LEU A 107 -2.88 13.08 -10.76
CA LEU A 107 -1.63 13.40 -10.09
C LEU A 107 -0.61 14.04 -11.06
N LEU A 108 -0.48 13.48 -12.26
CA LEU A 108 0.40 14.02 -13.29
C LEU A 108 -0.03 15.42 -13.75
N LYS A 109 -1.33 15.66 -13.96
CA LYS A 109 -1.84 17.00 -14.30
C LYS A 109 -1.52 18.01 -13.20
N LEU A 110 -1.66 17.63 -11.93
CA LEU A 110 -1.33 18.50 -10.80
C LEU A 110 0.16 18.88 -10.82
N GLU A 111 1.04 17.90 -11.03
CA GLU A 111 2.47 18.11 -11.08
C GLU A 111 2.88 18.97 -12.29
N VAL A 112 2.31 18.71 -13.47
CA VAL A 112 2.55 19.52 -14.67
C VAL A 112 2.07 20.96 -14.45
N ALA A 113 0.91 21.18 -13.83
CA ALA A 113 0.44 22.53 -13.50
C ALA A 113 1.42 23.25 -12.57
N TYR A 114 1.94 22.54 -11.56
CA TYR A 114 2.94 23.08 -10.65
C TYR A 114 4.23 23.48 -11.39
N ILE A 115 4.78 22.59 -12.23
CA ILE A 115 5.98 22.85 -13.02
C ILE A 115 5.78 24.04 -13.97
N GLN A 116 4.63 24.14 -14.64
CA GLN A 116 4.34 25.26 -15.54
C GLN A 116 4.30 26.60 -14.79
N LYS A 117 3.68 26.64 -13.59
CA LYS A 117 3.66 27.84 -12.74
C LYS A 117 5.06 28.23 -12.28
N GLN A 118 5.86 27.27 -11.84
CA GLN A 118 7.26 27.51 -11.45
C GLN A 118 8.10 28.01 -12.63
N SER A 119 7.88 27.46 -13.82
CA SER A 119 8.56 27.89 -15.05
C SER A 119 8.23 29.35 -15.38
N LEU A 120 6.97 29.75 -15.28
CA LEU A 120 6.57 31.16 -15.46
C LEU A 120 7.20 32.09 -14.42
N ALA A 121 7.21 31.68 -13.14
CA ALA A 121 7.86 32.45 -12.08
C ALA A 121 9.37 32.62 -12.32
N PHE A 122 10.03 31.56 -12.78
CA PHE A 122 11.44 31.58 -13.15
C PHE A 122 11.70 32.52 -14.34
N ILE A 123 10.89 32.44 -15.39
CA ILE A 123 10.98 33.35 -16.55
C ILE A 123 10.79 34.80 -16.11
N ASN A 124 9.80 35.09 -15.25
CA ASN A 124 9.59 36.43 -14.71
C ASN A 124 10.84 36.95 -13.99
N HIS A 125 11.45 36.12 -13.13
CA HIS A 125 12.66 36.51 -12.41
C HIS A 125 13.84 36.80 -13.35
N ILE A 126 14.04 35.97 -14.37
CA ILE A 126 15.07 36.20 -15.38
C ILE A 126 14.79 37.49 -16.16
N LEU A 127 13.56 37.69 -16.62
CA LEU A 127 13.18 38.89 -17.38
C LEU A 127 13.42 40.16 -16.57
N GLN A 128 13.03 40.19 -15.30
CA GLN A 128 13.29 41.32 -14.41
C GLN A 128 14.79 41.61 -14.28
N LYS A 129 15.61 40.56 -14.15
CA LYS A 129 17.07 40.71 -14.07
C LYS A 129 17.67 41.22 -15.38
N ILE A 130 17.23 40.70 -16.52
CA ILE A 130 17.67 41.16 -17.85
C ILE A 130 17.28 42.62 -18.07
N LEU A 131 16.03 43.01 -17.76
CA LEU A 131 15.55 44.38 -17.94
C LEU A 131 16.35 45.37 -17.07
N ARG A 132 16.62 45.02 -15.81
CA ARG A 132 17.45 45.87 -14.92
C ARG A 132 18.86 46.06 -15.49
N ASN A 133 19.53 44.97 -15.87
CA ASN A 133 20.87 45.05 -16.46
C ASN A 133 20.90 45.81 -17.79
N ALA A 134 19.88 45.60 -18.63
CA ALA A 134 19.74 46.30 -19.91
C ALA A 134 19.57 47.80 -19.68
N THR A 135 18.81 48.20 -18.67
CA THR A 135 18.62 49.62 -18.32
C THR A 135 19.90 50.27 -17.83
N GLU A 136 20.71 49.57 -17.04
CA GLU A 136 22.00 50.11 -16.59
C GLU A 136 22.99 50.29 -17.74
N SER A 137 22.99 49.37 -18.71
CA SER A 137 23.97 49.35 -19.82
C SER A 137 23.53 50.12 -21.06
N HIS A 138 22.23 50.17 -21.35
CA HIS A 138 21.61 50.66 -22.59
C HIS A 138 20.44 51.62 -22.31
N SER A 139 20.52 52.38 -21.20
CA SER A 139 19.49 53.37 -20.81
C SER A 139 19.10 54.33 -21.94
N GLU A 140 20.06 54.68 -22.79
CA GLU A 140 19.91 55.60 -23.90
C GLU A 140 18.99 55.08 -25.03
N GLU A 141 19.25 53.87 -25.51
CA GLU A 141 18.43 53.25 -26.55
C GLU A 141 17.03 52.95 -26.02
N ILE A 142 16.94 52.48 -24.77
CA ILE A 142 15.68 52.19 -24.09
C ILE A 142 14.85 53.47 -23.94
N LEU A 143 15.45 54.57 -23.49
CA LEU A 143 14.75 55.86 -23.39
C LEU A 143 14.16 56.30 -24.72
N THR A 144 14.96 56.18 -25.79
CA THR A 144 14.53 56.59 -27.14
C THR A 144 13.33 55.77 -27.59
N PHE A 145 13.39 54.44 -27.41
CA PHE A 145 12.28 53.54 -27.71
C PHE A 145 11.02 53.86 -26.90
N MET A 146 11.17 54.00 -25.57
CA MET A 146 10.04 54.30 -24.67
C MET A 146 9.38 55.63 -24.99
N LEU A 147 10.18 56.64 -25.35
CA LEU A 147 9.70 57.96 -25.74
C LEU A 147 8.94 57.92 -27.08
N GLU A 148 9.46 57.21 -28.07
CA GLU A 148 8.77 57.00 -29.36
C GLU A 148 7.43 56.27 -29.17
N GLU A 149 7.41 55.22 -28.34
CA GLU A 149 6.20 54.45 -28.07
C GLU A 149 5.16 55.28 -27.30
N ALA A 150 5.59 56.06 -26.30
CA ALA A 150 4.71 56.92 -25.52
C ALA A 150 4.11 58.06 -26.37
N LEU A 151 4.92 58.66 -27.26
CA LEU A 151 4.46 59.71 -28.16
C LEU A 151 3.55 59.18 -29.27
N ALA A 152 3.75 57.95 -29.73
CA ALA A 152 2.84 57.31 -30.68
C ALA A 152 1.42 57.11 -30.09
N LYS A 153 1.32 56.93 -28.76
CA LYS A 153 0.04 56.81 -28.04
C LYS A 153 -0.57 58.17 -27.68
N ALA A 154 0.20 59.25 -27.76
CA ALA A 154 -0.25 60.58 -27.36
C ALA A 154 -1.04 61.30 -28.49
N PRO A 155 -2.03 62.15 -28.13
CA PRO A 155 -2.73 62.97 -29.12
C PRO A 155 -1.84 64.11 -29.64
N LYS A 156 -2.23 64.71 -30.77
CA LYS A 156 -1.59 65.90 -31.34
C LYS A 156 -1.96 67.17 -30.53
N ALA A 157 -1.49 67.27 -29.30
CA ALA A 157 -1.68 68.39 -28.38
C ALA A 157 -0.32 68.88 -27.83
N GLU A 158 -0.32 69.88 -26.94
CA GLU A 158 0.87 70.21 -26.15
C GLU A 158 1.18 69.08 -25.17
N LEU A 159 2.41 68.58 -25.21
CA LEU A 159 2.88 67.43 -24.43
C LEU A 159 3.96 67.87 -23.46
N ILE A 160 3.88 67.40 -22.22
CA ILE A 160 4.89 67.60 -21.18
C ILE A 160 5.56 66.26 -20.93
N VAL A 161 6.83 66.13 -21.31
CA VAL A 161 7.63 64.91 -21.08
C VAL A 161 8.52 65.13 -19.86
N ARG A 162 8.35 64.30 -18.83
CA ARG A 162 9.20 64.25 -17.64
C ARG A 162 10.22 63.14 -17.75
N LEU A 163 11.46 63.42 -17.39
CA LEU A 163 12.57 62.47 -17.45
C LEU A 163 13.65 62.80 -16.41
N SER A 164 14.58 61.85 -16.20
CA SER A 164 15.72 62.04 -15.33
C SER A 164 16.63 63.20 -15.80
N PRO A 165 17.26 63.97 -14.90
CA PRO A 165 18.23 65.00 -15.28
C PRO A 165 19.39 64.47 -16.17
N ALA A 166 19.86 63.25 -15.92
CA ALA A 166 20.92 62.63 -16.71
C ALA A 166 20.47 62.35 -18.16
N ASP A 167 19.24 61.88 -18.31
CA ASP A 167 18.62 61.59 -19.60
C ASP A 167 18.30 62.89 -20.37
N ARG A 168 18.06 64.00 -19.65
CA ARG A 168 17.78 65.31 -20.26
C ARG A 168 19.03 65.89 -20.90
N PHE A 169 20.14 65.81 -20.19
CA PHE A 169 21.45 66.17 -20.71
C PHE A 169 21.76 65.37 -21.99
N TYR A 170 21.54 64.06 -21.93
CA TYR A 170 21.77 63.16 -23.05
C TYR A 170 20.95 63.50 -24.31
N LEU A 171 19.63 63.70 -24.14
CA LEU A 171 18.76 64.04 -25.26
C LEU A 171 19.20 65.35 -25.91
N GLN A 172 19.59 66.35 -25.11
CA GLN A 172 20.07 67.65 -25.58
C GLN A 172 21.38 67.54 -26.38
N GLU A 173 22.29 66.66 -25.96
CA GLU A 173 23.59 66.45 -26.63
C GLU A 173 23.45 65.69 -27.96
N LYS A 174 22.64 64.61 -28.00
CA LYS A 174 22.50 63.78 -29.21
C LYS A 174 21.47 64.30 -30.23
N GLY A 175 20.76 65.39 -29.93
CA GLY A 175 19.83 66.00 -30.87
C GLY A 175 18.73 65.03 -31.32
N SER A 176 18.05 64.40 -30.36
CA SER A 176 16.97 63.45 -30.64
C SER A 176 15.91 64.08 -31.55
N LYS A 177 15.43 63.33 -32.56
CA LYS A 177 14.36 63.76 -33.50
C LYS A 177 13.10 64.24 -32.76
N VAL A 178 12.90 63.72 -31.56
CA VAL A 178 11.78 64.05 -30.67
C VAL A 178 11.88 65.48 -30.13
N LEU A 179 13.09 66.03 -29.97
CA LEU A 179 13.29 67.42 -29.53
C LEU A 179 12.81 68.46 -30.54
N ASN A 180 12.67 68.07 -31.81
CA ASN A 180 12.28 68.97 -32.90
C ASN A 180 10.76 69.09 -33.09
N GLN A 181 9.96 68.45 -32.22
CA GLN A 181 8.50 68.61 -32.25
C GLN A 181 8.11 69.86 -31.47
N GLU A 182 7.52 70.85 -32.15
CA GLU A 182 7.13 72.15 -31.57
C GLU A 182 6.14 72.02 -30.38
N ASN A 183 5.42 70.90 -30.32
CA ASN A 183 4.40 70.65 -29.31
C ASN A 183 4.93 69.95 -28.04
N VAL A 184 6.21 69.63 -27.94
CA VAL A 184 6.76 68.83 -26.82
C VAL A 184 7.65 69.69 -25.91
N LYS A 185 7.28 69.79 -24.63
CA LYS A 185 8.02 70.47 -23.57
C LYS A 185 8.64 69.43 -22.63
N PHE A 186 9.95 69.49 -22.44
CA PHE A 186 10.66 68.57 -21.56
C PHE A 186 10.86 69.18 -20.17
N LYS A 187 10.65 68.39 -19.12
CA LYS A 187 10.89 68.73 -17.71
C LYS A 187 11.74 67.66 -17.04
N GLU A 188 12.56 68.09 -16.09
CA GLU A 188 13.39 67.19 -15.29
C GLU A 188 12.61 66.74 -14.04
N ASP A 189 12.72 65.46 -13.69
CA ASP A 189 12.13 64.85 -12.51
C ASP A 189 13.09 63.82 -11.89
N GLU A 190 13.51 64.06 -10.65
CA GLU A 190 14.45 63.19 -9.92
C GLU A 190 13.84 61.86 -9.50
N ASN A 191 12.50 61.74 -9.47
CA ASN A 191 11.82 60.49 -9.13
C ASN A 191 11.84 59.48 -10.29
N ILE A 192 12.23 59.91 -11.49
CA ILE A 192 12.28 59.06 -12.68
C ILE A 192 13.70 58.48 -12.81
N SER A 193 13.77 57.15 -12.79
CA SER A 193 15.01 56.42 -13.06
C SER A 193 15.42 56.55 -14.52
N ARG A 194 16.73 56.44 -14.79
CA ARG A 194 17.29 56.49 -16.14
C ARG A 194 16.62 55.48 -17.08
N GLY A 195 16.41 55.86 -18.33
CA GLY A 195 15.74 55.04 -19.34
C GLY A 195 14.21 55.09 -19.30
N GLY A 196 13.61 55.80 -18.33
CA GLY A 196 12.16 55.97 -18.21
C GLY A 196 11.71 57.39 -18.54
N CYS A 197 10.45 57.54 -18.97
CA CYS A 197 9.82 58.84 -19.14
C CYS A 197 8.34 58.82 -18.78
N THR A 198 7.76 59.99 -18.51
CA THR A 198 6.31 60.14 -18.34
C THR A 198 5.84 61.25 -19.28
N VAL A 199 4.77 61.00 -20.03
CA VAL A 199 4.22 61.96 -21.00
C VAL A 199 2.84 62.39 -20.54
N GLU A 200 2.67 63.68 -20.24
CA GLU A 200 1.43 64.27 -19.75
C GLU A 200 0.84 65.23 -20.80
N TRP A 201 -0.48 65.24 -20.99
CA TRP A 201 -1.22 66.22 -21.80
C TRP A 201 -2.58 66.53 -21.17
N ASP A 202 -2.99 67.80 -21.17
CA ASP A 202 -4.24 68.28 -20.58
C ASP A 202 -4.56 67.62 -19.21
N ASN A 203 -5.44 66.61 -19.21
CA ASN A 203 -5.88 65.86 -18.02
C ASN A 203 -5.54 64.34 -18.08
N SER A 204 -4.61 63.93 -18.93
CA SER A 204 -4.24 62.52 -19.15
C SER A 204 -2.73 62.37 -19.33
N GLY A 205 -2.22 61.14 -19.23
CA GLY A 205 -0.81 60.86 -19.48
C GLY A 205 -0.54 59.39 -19.75
N VAL A 206 0.63 59.12 -20.34
CA VAL A 206 1.21 57.78 -20.43
C VAL A 206 2.39 57.71 -19.46
N ASP A 207 2.35 56.72 -18.57
CA ASP A 207 3.47 56.38 -17.71
C ASP A 207 4.36 55.33 -18.37
N ALA A 208 5.43 55.81 -19.01
CA ALA A 208 6.44 55.00 -19.68
C ALA A 208 7.68 54.82 -18.77
N ARG A 209 7.51 54.85 -17.45
CA ARG A 209 8.58 54.47 -16.51
C ARG A 209 8.83 52.97 -16.60
N LEU A 210 10.10 52.58 -16.55
CA LEU A 210 10.48 51.16 -16.56
C LEU A 210 9.86 50.38 -15.39
N SER A 211 9.73 51.01 -14.22
CA SER A 211 9.05 50.40 -13.07
C SER A 211 7.60 50.03 -13.38
N ASN A 212 6.89 50.85 -14.15
CA ASN A 212 5.53 50.56 -14.59
C ASN A 212 5.50 49.38 -15.58
N VAL A 213 6.40 49.37 -16.58
CA VAL A 213 6.52 48.26 -17.53
C VAL A 213 6.81 46.93 -16.83
N ILE A 214 7.72 46.92 -15.86
CA ILE A 214 8.03 45.72 -15.06
C ILE A 214 6.80 45.27 -14.26
N SER A 215 6.04 46.21 -13.68
CA SER A 215 4.81 45.90 -12.94
C SER A 215 3.71 45.34 -13.84
N GLU A 216 3.54 45.89 -15.04
CA GLU A 216 2.59 45.39 -16.04
C GLU A 216 2.96 43.97 -16.48
N LEU A 217 4.25 43.72 -16.73
CA LEU A 217 4.76 42.38 -17.06
C LEU A 217 4.50 41.37 -15.93
N ASP A 218 4.76 41.76 -14.67
CA ASP A 218 4.50 40.92 -13.50
C ASP A 218 3.00 40.57 -13.39
N THR A 219 2.14 41.57 -13.60
CA THR A 219 0.69 41.40 -13.59
C THR A 219 0.24 40.45 -14.70
N PHE A 220 0.79 40.60 -15.90
CA PHE A 220 0.48 39.74 -17.04
C PHE A 220 0.90 38.29 -16.81
N ILE A 221 2.12 38.07 -16.31
CA ILE A 221 2.63 36.71 -16.02
C ILE A 221 1.83 36.08 -14.88
N LYS A 222 1.47 36.85 -13.85
CA LYS A 222 0.63 36.37 -12.75
C LYS A 222 -0.76 35.96 -13.24
N ALA A 223 -1.41 36.78 -14.07
CA ALA A 223 -2.68 36.42 -14.69
C ALA A 223 -2.57 35.15 -15.54
N ALA A 224 -1.49 34.99 -16.31
CA ALA A 224 -1.23 33.76 -17.07
C ALA A 224 -1.05 32.54 -16.15
N SER A 225 -0.35 32.70 -15.01
CA SER A 225 -0.16 31.66 -14.00
C SER A 225 -1.48 31.22 -13.35
N ASP A 226 -2.35 32.18 -13.04
CA ASP A 226 -3.67 31.90 -12.43
C ASP A 226 -4.59 31.10 -13.37
N HIS A 227 -4.41 31.22 -14.68
CA HIS A 227 -5.14 30.43 -15.67
C HIS A 227 -4.64 28.99 -15.85
N ILE A 228 -3.47 28.63 -15.27
CA ILE A 228 -2.94 27.27 -15.27
C ILE A 228 -3.67 26.45 -14.19
N THR A 229 -4.57 25.59 -14.65
CA THR A 229 -5.34 24.67 -13.82
C THR A 229 -5.16 23.23 -14.31
N PRO A 230 -5.04 22.24 -13.40
CA PRO A 230 -4.86 20.83 -13.77
C PRO A 230 -5.87 20.32 -14.82
N ASP A 231 -7.13 20.74 -14.71
CA ASP A 231 -8.22 20.32 -15.60
C ASP A 231 -8.03 20.71 -17.07
N LYS A 232 -7.22 21.73 -17.35
CA LYS A 232 -6.93 22.20 -18.72
C LYS A 232 -5.72 21.50 -19.32
N ILE A 233 -5.01 20.67 -18.56
CA ILE A 233 -3.81 19.98 -19.01
C ILE A 233 -4.22 18.67 -19.68
N THR A 234 -3.90 18.56 -20.97
CA THR A 234 -4.07 17.32 -21.73
C THR A 234 -2.78 16.53 -21.70
N LEU A 235 -2.81 15.32 -21.16
CA LEU A 235 -1.70 14.37 -21.23
C LEU A 235 -1.79 13.63 -22.56
N GLN A 236 -0.76 13.73 -23.40
CA GLN A 236 -0.68 12.94 -24.63
C GLN A 236 0.23 11.73 -24.40
N TYR A 237 -0.33 10.54 -24.60
CA TYR A 237 0.43 9.30 -24.65
C TYR A 237 0.69 8.99 -26.12
N LYS A 238 1.97 8.85 -26.51
CA LYS A 238 2.29 8.19 -27.77
C LYS A 238 2.05 6.71 -27.56
N GLU A 239 0.99 6.18 -28.15
CA GLU A 239 0.89 4.74 -28.34
C GLU A 239 2.05 4.35 -29.26
N ASN A 240 2.99 3.57 -28.72
CA ASN A 240 3.92 2.84 -29.57
C ASN A 240 3.09 1.75 -30.26
N GLU A 241 2.91 1.87 -31.58
CA GLU A 241 2.36 0.81 -32.43
C GLU A 241 3.31 -0.40 -32.39
N SER A 242 3.16 -1.24 -31.37
CA SER A 242 3.62 -2.63 -31.37
C SER A 242 2.50 -3.51 -30.85
N ASN A 243 1.37 -3.49 -31.57
CA ASN A 243 0.37 -4.56 -31.49
C ASN A 243 0.90 -5.76 -32.28
N GLU A 244 1.84 -6.52 -31.69
CA GLU A 244 1.81 -7.96 -31.88
C GLU A 244 0.78 -8.50 -30.89
N ALA A 245 -0.37 -8.91 -31.43
CA ALA A 245 -1.39 -9.60 -30.68
C ALA A 245 -0.75 -10.81 -29.97
N VAL A 246 -0.62 -10.76 -28.64
CA VAL A 246 -0.45 -11.96 -27.85
C VAL A 246 -1.79 -12.67 -27.89
N ASP A 247 -1.91 -13.59 -28.85
CA ASP A 247 -2.95 -14.59 -28.92
C ASP A 247 -2.92 -15.42 -27.63
N THR A 248 -3.71 -15.01 -26.64
CA THR A 248 -4.08 -15.86 -25.51
C THR A 248 -5.12 -16.86 -26.00
N GLY A 249 -4.66 -17.89 -26.72
CA GLY A 249 -5.44 -19.09 -26.96
C GLY A 249 -5.84 -19.76 -25.63
N PRO A 250 -6.93 -20.55 -25.61
CA PRO A 250 -7.41 -21.15 -24.38
C PRO A 250 -6.34 -22.10 -23.81
N VAL A 251 -6.00 -21.91 -22.55
CA VAL A 251 -5.12 -22.81 -21.80
C VAL A 251 -5.79 -24.18 -21.72
N GLU A 252 -5.37 -25.11 -22.57
CA GLU A 252 -5.71 -26.53 -22.42
C GLU A 252 -5.13 -27.04 -21.10
N THR A 253 -6.01 -27.48 -20.22
CA THR A 253 -5.66 -28.15 -18.98
C THR A 253 -5.27 -29.57 -19.33
N GLN A 254 -3.96 -29.86 -19.41
CA GLN A 254 -3.48 -31.24 -19.52
C GLN A 254 -3.62 -31.92 -18.16
N GLU A 255 -4.61 -32.81 -18.05
CA GLU A 255 -4.63 -33.89 -17.05
C GLU A 255 -3.39 -34.78 -17.26
N ASN A 256 -2.35 -34.59 -16.45
CA ASN A 256 -1.30 -35.59 -16.29
C ASN A 256 -1.66 -36.46 -15.09
N ASN A 257 -2.16 -37.64 -15.42
CA ASN A 257 -2.45 -38.74 -14.53
C ASN A 257 -1.24 -39.69 -14.60
N GLU A 258 -0.38 -39.70 -13.58
CA GLU A 258 0.58 -40.79 -13.30
C GLU A 258 1.26 -40.50 -11.94
N ILE A 259 0.68 -41.02 -10.86
CA ILE A 259 1.38 -41.21 -9.58
C ILE A 259 1.80 -42.68 -9.55
N GLU A 260 3.04 -42.96 -9.94
CA GLU A 260 3.68 -44.21 -9.53
C GLU A 260 4.23 -44.05 -8.10
N SER A 261 3.66 -44.86 -7.23
CA SER A 261 4.12 -45.16 -5.89
C SER A 261 5.58 -45.59 -5.86
N ASN A 262 6.40 -44.96 -5.02
CA ASN A 262 7.49 -45.69 -4.39
C ASN A 262 7.73 -45.21 -2.96
N HIS A 263 7.25 -46.02 -2.02
CA HIS A 263 7.70 -46.08 -0.64
C HIS A 263 9.21 -46.34 -0.62
N ASN A 264 9.98 -45.50 0.06
CA ASN A 264 11.09 -46.02 0.85
C ASN A 264 11.36 -45.15 2.08
N SER A 265 10.93 -45.68 3.21
CA SER A 265 11.33 -45.30 4.56
C SER A 265 12.82 -45.57 4.77
N HIS A 266 13.60 -44.59 5.25
CA HIS A 266 14.81 -44.85 6.01
C HIS A 266 15.16 -43.73 6.99
N ASP A 267 15.79 -44.18 8.06
CA ASP A 267 15.95 -43.65 9.40
C ASP A 267 16.64 -42.29 9.59
N ALA A 268 16.42 -41.80 10.81
CA ALA A 268 17.13 -40.74 11.51
C ALA A 268 18.66 -40.75 11.38
N HIS A 269 19.27 -39.55 11.33
CA HIS A 269 20.20 -39.15 12.39
C HIS A 269 20.57 -37.67 12.33
N MET A 270 20.40 -37.03 13.48
CA MET A 270 21.04 -35.79 13.91
C MET A 270 22.49 -36.11 14.27
N GLN A 271 23.48 -35.49 13.62
CA GLN A 271 24.79 -35.24 14.25
C GLN A 271 25.65 -34.20 13.51
N THR A 272 26.16 -33.30 14.34
CA THR A 272 27.13 -32.24 14.15
C THR A 272 28.57 -32.73 13.96
N SER A 273 29.36 -32.06 13.13
CA SER A 273 30.79 -31.63 13.32
C SER A 273 31.31 -31.10 11.98
N GLN A 274 31.65 -29.82 11.86
CA GLN A 274 32.98 -29.23 12.13
C GLN A 274 34.16 -29.85 11.34
N ASN A 275 34.73 -28.98 10.49
CA ASN A 275 36.16 -28.78 10.21
C ASN A 275 36.86 -29.87 9.37
N ASN A 276 37.78 -29.63 8.43
CA ASN A 276 38.71 -28.53 8.07
C ASN A 276 39.32 -28.99 6.71
N ASP A 277 39.69 -28.19 5.70
CA ASP A 277 40.77 -27.20 5.55
C ASP A 277 41.48 -27.48 4.20
N GLU A 278 42.38 -26.56 3.86
CA GLU A 278 43.39 -26.53 2.77
C GLU A 278 42.93 -25.77 1.51
N ASP A 279 43.58 -24.68 1.08
CA ASP A 279 44.95 -24.20 1.37
C ASP A 279 45.11 -22.71 0.93
N PRO A 280 46.25 -22.01 1.19
CA PRO A 280 46.26 -20.67 1.75
C PRO A 280 47.14 -19.67 0.95
N LYS A 281 47.25 -18.47 1.53
CA LYS A 281 48.46 -17.62 1.66
C LYS A 281 48.40 -16.24 1.01
N GLN A 282 48.99 -15.34 1.81
CA GLN A 282 49.60 -14.04 1.53
C GLN A 282 48.66 -12.83 1.61
N THR A 283 48.89 -11.79 2.42
CA THR A 283 49.99 -11.49 3.37
C THR A 283 49.60 -10.25 4.18
N GLU A 284 49.96 -10.30 5.46
CA GLU A 284 50.47 -9.23 6.36
C GLU A 284 49.66 -7.92 6.60
N LYS A 285 49.17 -7.65 7.84
CA LYS A 285 49.87 -7.27 9.11
C LYS A 285 50.41 -5.83 8.99
N ILE A 286 50.04 -4.84 9.81
CA ILE A 286 50.33 -4.61 11.26
C ILE A 286 49.43 -3.40 11.65
N ALA A 287 48.59 -3.43 12.70
CA ALA A 287 48.82 -2.95 14.09
C ALA A 287 49.27 -1.46 14.17
N GLU A 288 48.94 -0.58 15.13
CA GLU A 288 48.33 -0.63 16.47
C GLU A 288 48.23 0.85 16.97
N LYS A 289 47.05 1.23 17.52
CA LYS A 289 46.77 2.01 18.77
C LYS A 289 47.32 3.44 19.05
N ALA A 290 46.42 4.24 19.68
CA ALA A 290 46.59 5.41 20.56
C ALA A 290 47.12 6.71 19.89
N GLU A 291 46.73 7.94 20.26
CA GLU A 291 46.22 8.52 21.50
C GLU A 291 45.68 9.95 21.20
N ASP A 292 44.72 10.39 22.03
CA ASP A 292 44.56 11.75 22.58
C ASP A 292 44.39 13.00 21.69
N ARG A 293 43.20 13.62 21.76
CA ARG A 293 43.10 15.05 22.16
C ARG A 293 41.68 15.47 22.57
N SER A 294 41.68 16.19 23.67
CA SER A 294 40.62 16.68 24.55
C SER A 294 39.91 17.96 24.10
N GLU A 295 38.91 18.32 24.91
CA GLU A 295 38.29 19.66 25.14
C GLU A 295 37.10 20.05 24.25
N ASP A 296 36.01 20.66 24.71
CA ASP A 296 35.42 20.86 26.05
C ASP A 296 33.99 21.43 25.82
N VAL A 297 33.07 21.03 26.70
CA VAL A 297 31.84 21.67 27.21
C VAL A 297 31.11 22.77 26.40
N THR A 298 29.80 22.57 26.20
CA THR A 298 28.76 23.51 26.71
C THR A 298 27.38 22.84 26.78
N SER A 299 26.95 22.61 28.03
CA SER A 299 25.66 22.06 28.46
C SER A 299 24.58 23.13 28.45
N ILE A 300 23.36 22.80 27.98
CA ILE A 300 22.10 23.33 28.53
C ILE A 300 21.07 22.19 28.49
N GLU A 301 20.83 21.58 29.65
CA GLU A 301 19.62 20.80 29.94
C GLU A 301 18.92 21.43 31.15
N GLU A 302 17.60 21.32 31.11
CA GLU A 302 16.58 21.87 31.98
C GLU A 302 16.68 21.38 33.44
N ASN A 303 16.25 22.20 34.42
CA ASN A 303 15.09 21.79 35.23
C ASN A 303 14.51 22.82 36.19
N LYS A 304 13.21 22.64 36.38
CA LYS A 304 12.32 23.12 37.43
C LYS A 304 12.83 22.77 38.84
N ASN A 305 12.62 23.69 39.78
CA ASN A 305 11.90 23.51 41.06
C ASN A 305 12.41 24.52 42.10
N GLU A 306 11.63 25.57 42.36
CA GLU A 306 11.11 26.03 43.67
C GLU A 306 10.32 27.33 43.50
#